data_AF-A0A9R0DYW0-F1
#
_entry.id   AF-A0A9R0DYW0-F1
#
_cell.length_a   1.000
_cell.length_b   1.000
_cell.length_c   1.000
_cell.angle_alpha   90.00
_cell.angle_beta   90.00
_cell.angle_gamma   90.00
#
_symmetry.space_group_name_H-M   'P 1'
#
loop_
_entity.id
_entity.type
_entity.pdbx_description
1 polymer ?
#
loop_
_entity_poly.entity_id
_entity_poly.type
_entity_poly.pdbx_seq_one_letter_code
_entity_poly.pdbx_strand_id
1 'polypeptide(L)'
;MRLDIILQIITYCTLLLTSYIPSVDSHIPSYVATPSNKNEQFCQLSDNCMHDTVRICGTMGDQKRTFLDMCDLLEFACDTNQIYTHVDEMEGCPEEPNYPPKGFE
;
A
#
# COMPACT_ATOMS: atom_id res chain seq x y z
N MET A 1 -42.94 -18.16 -22.78
CA MET A 1 -43.44 -18.73 -21.51
C MET A 1 -42.35 -19.31 -20.63
N ARG A 2 -41.45 -20.22 -21.10
CA ARG A 2 -40.35 -20.72 -20.24
C ARG A 2 -39.17 -19.75 -20.07
N LEU A 3 -38.89 -18.91 -21.08
CA LEU A 3 -37.78 -17.95 -21.03
C LEU A 3 -38.07 -16.77 -20.07
N ASP A 4 -39.32 -16.32 -20.02
CA ASP A 4 -39.78 -15.23 -19.16
C ASP A 4 -39.65 -15.57 -17.67
N ILE A 5 -39.93 -16.84 -17.32
CA ILE A 5 -39.81 -17.36 -15.96
C ILE A 5 -38.33 -17.46 -15.54
N ILE A 6 -37.46 -17.90 -16.46
CA ILE A 6 -36.00 -17.97 -16.20
C ILE A 6 -35.44 -16.56 -15.94
N LEU A 7 -35.86 -15.56 -16.73
CA LEU A 7 -35.41 -14.18 -16.56
C LEU A 7 -35.87 -13.58 -15.22
N GLN A 8 -37.10 -13.88 -14.79
CA GLN A 8 -37.59 -13.45 -13.49
C GLN A 8 -36.83 -14.10 -12.32
N ILE A 9 -36.52 -15.40 -12.43
CA ILE A 9 -35.73 -16.11 -11.41
C ILE A 9 -34.31 -15.52 -11.30
N ILE A 10 -33.66 -15.25 -12.45
CA ILE A 10 -32.32 -14.65 -12.46
C ILE A 10 -32.34 -13.27 -11.82
N THR A 11 -33.33 -12.44 -12.16
CA THR A 11 -33.47 -11.08 -11.62
C THR A 11 -33.75 -11.09 -10.12
N TYR A 12 -34.55 -12.05 -9.65
CA TYR A 12 -34.81 -12.21 -8.22
C TYR A 12 -33.57 -12.68 -7.45
N CYS A 13 -32.82 -13.64 -8.01
CA CYS A 13 -31.56 -14.10 -7.42
C CYS A 13 -30.50 -12.99 -7.35
N THR A 14 -30.36 -12.14 -8.37
CA THR A 14 -29.38 -11.05 -8.34
C THR A 14 -29.74 -9.99 -7.28
N LEU A 15 -31.02 -9.65 -7.12
CA LEU A 15 -31.48 -8.72 -6.07
C LEU A 15 -31.30 -9.29 -4.64
N LEU A 16 -31.50 -10.60 -4.47
CA LEU A 16 -31.21 -11.29 -3.22
C LEU A 16 -29.71 -11.27 -2.89
N LEU A 17 -28.85 -11.48 -3.89
CA LEU A 17 -27.40 -11.47 -3.69
C LEU A 17 -26.87 -10.08 -3.35
N THR A 18 -27.40 -9.01 -3.96
CA THR A 18 -26.96 -7.64 -3.64
C THR A 18 -27.47 -7.12 -2.30
N SER A 19 -28.62 -7.61 -1.82
CA SER A 19 -29.14 -7.25 -0.49
C SER A 19 -28.46 -7.99 0.66
N TYR A 20 -27.71 -9.05 0.37
CA TYR A 20 -26.97 -9.85 1.35
C TYR A 20 -25.51 -9.42 1.53
N ILE A 21 -25.09 -8.31 0.91
CA ILE A 21 -23.77 -7.75 1.19
C ILE A 21 -23.89 -6.94 2.49
N PRO A 22 -23.41 -7.44 3.65
CA PRO A 22 -23.29 -6.58 4.82
C PRO A 22 -22.40 -5.40 4.43
N SER A 23 -22.84 -4.19 4.75
CA SER A 23 -21.99 -3.01 4.66
C SER A 23 -20.76 -3.27 5.53
N VAL A 24 -19.61 -3.54 4.89
CA VAL A 24 -18.32 -3.57 5.57
C VAL A 24 -17.99 -2.13 5.89
N ASP A 25 -18.34 -1.72 7.11
CA ASP A 25 -17.83 -0.48 7.64
C ASP A 25 -16.38 -0.72 8.02
N SER A 26 -15.46 -0.45 7.09
CA SER A 26 -14.04 -0.34 7.40
C SER A 26 -13.84 0.92 8.23
N HIS A 27 -14.35 0.91 9.46
CA HIS A 27 -13.97 1.87 10.46
C HIS A 27 -12.52 1.57 10.86
N ILE A 28 -11.56 2.26 10.22
CA ILE A 28 -10.29 2.52 10.88
C ILE A 28 -10.66 3.25 12.17
N PRO A 29 -10.40 2.67 13.35
CA PRO A 29 -10.86 3.28 14.58
C PRO A 29 -10.25 4.67 14.72
N SER A 30 -11.07 5.68 15.01
CA SER A 30 -10.64 7.08 15.15
C SER A 30 -9.65 7.31 16.31
N TYR A 31 -9.35 6.29 17.13
CA TYR A 31 -8.26 6.32 18.11
C TYR A 31 -6.88 5.99 17.52
N VAL A 32 -6.82 5.48 16.29
CA VAL A 32 -5.62 5.57 15.46
C VAL A 32 -5.52 7.05 15.12
N ALA A 33 -4.95 7.81 16.05
CA ALA A 33 -4.60 9.20 15.83
C ALA A 33 -3.83 9.23 14.51
N THR A 34 -4.35 9.95 13.50
CA THR A 34 -3.51 10.35 12.38
C THR A 34 -2.26 10.96 12.98
N PRO A 35 -1.07 10.35 12.78
CA PRO A 35 0.12 10.81 13.46
C PRO A 35 0.29 12.30 13.15
N SER A 36 0.41 13.13 14.18
CA SER A 36 0.56 14.58 14.01
C SER A 36 1.82 14.93 13.23
N ASN A 37 2.73 13.96 13.10
CA ASN A 37 3.95 14.02 12.33
C ASN A 37 3.92 12.92 11.24
N LYS A 38 4.05 13.30 9.97
CA LYS A 38 4.13 12.36 8.84
C LYS A 38 5.22 11.30 9.05
N ASN A 39 6.26 11.59 9.83
CA ASN A 39 7.32 10.63 10.16
C ASN A 39 6.83 9.43 10.96
N GLU A 40 6.01 9.66 11.99
CA GLU A 40 5.44 8.58 12.81
C GLU A 40 4.54 7.64 11.99
N GLN A 41 3.89 8.17 10.95
CA GLN A 41 3.12 7.36 10.01
C GLN A 41 4.02 6.41 9.22
N PHE A 42 5.19 6.85 8.75
CA PHE A 42 6.13 5.97 8.04
C PHE A 42 6.69 4.89 8.95
N CYS A 43 6.99 5.21 10.21
CA CYS A 43 7.45 4.23 11.20
C CYS A 43 6.40 3.15 11.47
N GLN A 44 5.13 3.53 11.66
CA GLN A 44 4.06 2.55 11.85
C GLN A 44 3.82 1.68 10.62
N LEU A 45 3.97 2.25 9.42
CA LEU A 45 3.82 1.51 8.18
C LEU A 45 4.99 0.55 7.96
N SER A 46 6.24 0.95 8.27
CA SER A 46 7.40 0.07 8.19
C SER A 46 7.32 -1.10 9.18
N ASP A 47 6.93 -0.84 10.42
CA ASP A 47 6.85 -1.88 11.48
C ASP A 47 5.87 -3.02 11.13
N ASN A 48 4.85 -2.71 10.32
CA ASN A 48 3.83 -3.68 9.89
C ASN A 48 4.02 -4.13 8.43
N CYS A 49 5.12 -3.74 7.79
CA CYS A 49 5.41 -4.07 6.41
C CYS A 49 6.05 -5.46 6.31
N MET A 50 5.70 -6.21 5.26
CA MET A 50 6.34 -7.49 4.98
C MET A 50 7.35 -7.31 3.86
N HIS A 51 8.63 -7.55 4.18
CA HIS A 51 9.72 -7.47 3.22
C HIS A 51 9.55 -8.47 2.07
N ASP A 52 9.92 -8.01 0.88
CA ASP A 52 10.02 -8.82 -0.32
C ASP A 52 11.37 -8.53 -1.02
N THR A 53 11.50 -8.91 -2.29
CA THR A 53 12.74 -8.64 -3.06
C THR A 53 12.46 -7.84 -4.33
N VAL A 54 11.32 -7.17 -4.40
CA VAL A 54 10.90 -6.37 -5.54
C VAL A 54 11.50 -4.98 -5.39
N ARG A 55 12.60 -4.76 -6.10
CA ARG A 55 13.26 -3.45 -6.13
C ARG A 55 12.29 -2.37 -6.56
N ILE A 56 12.38 -1.23 -5.89
CA ILE A 56 11.59 -0.06 -6.20
C ILE A 56 12.48 1.16 -6.36
N CYS A 57 11.99 2.13 -7.12
CA CYS A 57 12.62 3.44 -7.20
C CYS A 57 11.81 4.48 -6.43
N GLY A 58 12.48 5.21 -5.56
CA GLY A 58 11.93 6.38 -4.89
C GLY A 58 12.50 7.66 -5.46
N THR A 59 11.68 8.71 -5.52
CA THR A 59 12.08 10.05 -5.96
C THR A 59 11.76 11.12 -4.92
N MET A 60 12.68 12.07 -4.74
CA MET A 60 12.52 13.22 -3.84
C MET A 60 13.03 14.46 -4.57
N GLY A 61 12.12 15.22 -5.20
CA GLY A 61 12.49 16.29 -6.12
C GLY A 61 13.31 15.71 -7.29
N ASP A 62 14.53 16.21 -7.48
CA ASP A 62 15.43 15.74 -8.53
C ASP A 62 16.29 14.52 -8.12
N GLN A 63 16.18 14.07 -6.87
CA GLN A 63 16.93 12.92 -6.36
C GLN A 63 16.18 11.61 -6.63
N LYS A 64 16.90 10.61 -7.14
CA LYS A 64 16.39 9.25 -7.32
C LYS A 64 17.21 8.28 -6.47
N ARG A 65 16.54 7.29 -5.89
CA ARG A 65 17.18 6.24 -5.08
C ARG A 65 16.46 4.92 -5.31
N THR A 66 17.23 3.84 -5.34
CA THR A 66 16.70 2.49 -5.40
C THR A 66 16.66 1.89 -4.00
N PHE A 67 15.55 1.25 -3.66
CA PHE A 67 15.33 0.52 -2.43
C PHE A 67 15.11 -0.96 -2.77
N LEU A 68 15.38 -1.87 -1.82
CA LEU A 68 15.23 -3.30 -2.05
C LEU A 68 13.77 -3.69 -2.22
N ASP A 69 12.91 -3.06 -1.42
CA ASP A 69 11.46 -3.23 -1.40
C ASP A 69 10.78 -1.95 -0.87
N MET A 70 9.45 -1.99 -0.77
CA MET A 70 8.64 -0.90 -0.24
C MET A 70 8.89 -0.65 1.25
N CYS A 71 9.16 -1.69 2.03
CA CYS A 71 9.40 -1.58 3.46
C CYS A 71 10.68 -0.77 3.73
N ASP A 72 11.74 -1.03 2.98
CA ASP A 72 13.00 -0.29 3.05
C ASP A 72 12.83 1.21 2.76
N LEU A 73 11.93 1.57 1.84
CA LEU A 73 11.60 2.97 1.56
C LEU A 73 10.88 3.62 2.75
N LEU A 74 9.94 2.90 3.38
CA LEU A 74 9.20 3.38 4.55
C LEU A 74 10.12 3.53 5.77
N GLU A 75 10.99 2.55 6.00
CA GLU A 75 11.99 2.57 7.08
C GLU A 75 12.96 3.73 6.88
N PHE A 76 13.44 3.94 5.66
CA PHE A 76 14.32 5.07 5.37
C PHE A 76 13.63 6.42 5.64
N ALA A 77 12.34 6.54 5.30
CA ALA A 77 11.57 7.73 5.60
C ALA A 77 11.43 7.94 7.11
N CYS A 78 11.12 6.88 7.88
CA CYS A 78 11.05 6.90 9.34
C CYS A 78 12.37 7.34 9.99
N ASP A 79 13.49 6.74 9.57
CA ASP A 79 14.82 6.96 10.14
C ASP A 79 15.36 8.36 9.84
N THR A 80 15.17 8.83 8.61
CA THR A 80 15.86 10.03 8.10
C THR A 80 14.96 11.26 7.95
N ASN A 81 13.63 11.10 8.11
CA ASN A 81 12.63 12.10 7.75
C ASN A 81 12.69 12.55 6.27
N GLN A 82 13.35 11.79 5.39
CA GLN A 82 13.41 12.06 3.96
C GLN A 82 12.37 11.22 3.23
N ILE A 83 11.39 11.88 2.61
CA ILE A 83 10.26 11.21 1.99
C ILE A 83 10.53 11.06 0.49
N TYR A 84 10.88 9.84 0.07
CA TYR A 84 10.94 9.46 -1.33
C TYR A 84 9.58 8.88 -1.75
N THR A 85 9.07 9.27 -2.91
CA THR A 85 7.82 8.73 -3.48
C THR A 85 8.16 7.61 -4.45
N HIS A 86 7.53 6.45 -4.30
CA HIS A 86 7.65 5.35 -5.25
C HIS A 86 7.21 5.79 -6.65
N VAL A 87 8.01 5.45 -7.67
CA VAL A 87 7.68 5.62 -9.08
C VAL A 87 7.77 4.27 -9.79
N ASP A 88 6.83 4.00 -10.69
CA ASP A 88 6.78 2.75 -11.45
C ASP A 88 7.92 2.66 -12.49
N GLU A 89 8.45 3.82 -12.91
CA GLU A 89 9.55 3.92 -13.87
C GLU A 89 10.90 3.78 -13.16
N MET A 90 11.60 2.67 -13.41
CA MET A 90 13.01 2.50 -13.01
C MET A 90 14.00 3.31 -13.87
N GLU A 91 13.54 4.01 -14.91
CA GLU A 91 14.42 4.73 -15.82
C GLU A 91 15.16 5.88 -15.09
N GLY A 92 16.49 5.80 -15.10
CA GLY A 92 17.36 6.75 -14.41
C GLY A 92 17.47 6.55 -12.90
N CYS A 93 16.94 5.46 -12.36
CA CYS A 93 17.17 5.08 -10.96
C CYS A 93 18.51 4.34 -10.83
N PRO A 94 19.29 4.59 -9.76
CA PRO A 94 20.57 3.91 -9.55
C PRO A 94 20.42 2.37 -9.56
N GLU A 95 21.32 1.64 -10.22
CA GLU A 95 21.18 0.17 -10.30
C GLU A 95 21.37 -0.54 -8.95
N GLU A 96 22.23 0.01 -8.09
CA GLU A 96 22.46 -0.53 -6.76
C GLU A 96 21.60 0.18 -5.70
N PRO A 97 20.89 -0.58 -4.84
CA PRO A 97 20.25 0.01 -3.67
C PRO A 97 21.33 0.59 -2.76
N ASN A 98 21.15 1.85 -2.40
CA ASN A 98 22.09 2.53 -1.50
C ASN A 98 21.69 2.14 -0.07
N TYR A 99 22.36 1.16 0.52
CA TYR A 99 22.06 0.71 1.88
C TYR A 99 22.82 1.54 2.92
N PRO A 100 22.17 2.13 3.95
CA PRO A 100 22.81 2.15 5.25
C PRO A 100 22.93 0.69 5.74
N PRO A 101 24.03 0.30 6.39
CA PRO A 101 24.20 -1.07 6.87
C PRO A 101 23.14 -1.36 7.94
N LYS A 102 22.04 -2.01 7.56
CA LYS A 102 21.08 -2.57 8.52
C LYS A 102 21.67 -3.86 9.08
N GLY A 103 21.90 -3.85 10.38
CA GLY A 103 22.24 -5.06 11.11
C GLY A 103 21.12 -6.08 10.92
N PHE A 104 21.51 -7.31 10.61
CA PHE A 104 20.64 -8.48 10.58
C PHE A 104 19.76 -8.52 11.84
N GLU A 105 18.43 -8.45 11.66
CA GLU A 105 17.46 -9.07 12.56
C GLU A 105 16.84 -10.28 11.85
#